data_AF-A0A2U9CC39-F1
#
_entry.id   AF-A0A2U9CC39-F1
#
_cell.length_a   1.000
_cell.length_b   1.000
_cell.length_c   1.000
_cell.angle_alpha   90.00
_cell.angle_beta   90.00
_cell.angle_gamma   90.00
#
_symmetry.space_group_name_H-M   'P 1'
#
loop_
_entity.id
_entity.type
_entity.pdbx_description
1 polymer ?
#
loop_
_entity_poly.entity_id
_entity_poly.type
_entity_poly.pdbx_seq_one_letter_code
_entity_poly.pdbx_strand_id
1 'polypeptide(L)'
;MPYCKYCFVEVIFTLVCLSPSAKPISLVERCYCRSTVNNVPRGYIRELRFIHTPNCPFQVIAKLKSNKEVCVNPEIRWLQQYLRNAINKMKKNKQGN
;
A
#
# COMPACT_ATOMS: atom_id res chain seq x y z
N MET A 1 21.65 3.15 7.69
CA MET A 1 22.29 2.77 6.41
C MET A 1 23.70 3.36 6.36
N PRO A 2 24.75 2.61 6.74
CA PRO A 2 26.12 2.96 6.34
C PRO A 2 26.96 1.71 6.00
N TYR A 3 26.63 1.02 4.89
CA TYR A 3 27.54 0.03 4.29
C TYR A 3 28.26 0.59 3.05
N CYS A 4 28.31 1.93 2.93
CA CYS A 4 28.89 2.69 1.82
C CYS A 4 30.40 2.97 2.04
N LYS A 5 31.15 1.99 2.55
CA LYS A 5 32.58 2.15 2.88
C LYS A 5 33.51 1.23 2.07
N TYR A 6 32.96 0.21 1.41
CA TYR A 6 33.74 -0.88 0.79
C TYR A 6 33.65 -0.93 -0.75
N CYS A 7 33.14 0.12 -1.40
CA CYS A 7 32.94 0.14 -2.86
C CYS A 7 34.18 0.53 -3.68
N PHE A 8 35.36 0.71 -3.06
CA PHE A 8 36.48 1.42 -3.71
C PHE A 8 37.72 0.58 -4.02
N VAL A 9 37.87 -0.65 -3.53
CA VAL A 9 39.15 -1.36 -3.66
C VAL A 9 39.10 -2.43 -4.75
N GLU A 10 39.85 -2.14 -5.82
CA GLU A 10 40.47 -3.06 -6.78
C GLU A 10 39.60 -3.58 -7.93
N VAL A 11 39.63 -2.78 -8.99
CA VAL A 11 39.19 -3.01 -10.38
C VAL A 11 39.92 -4.18 -11.04
N ILE A 12 40.02 -5.37 -10.44
CA ILE A 12 40.63 -6.54 -11.10
C ILE A 12 39.92 -7.82 -10.61
N PHE A 13 38.78 -8.14 -11.21
CA PHE A 13 38.40 -9.49 -11.67
C PHE A 13 36.98 -9.43 -12.24
N THR A 14 36.88 -8.92 -13.47
CA THR A 14 35.71 -9.04 -14.34
C THR A 14 35.35 -10.53 -14.52
N LEU A 15 34.48 -11.08 -13.67
CA LEU A 15 33.42 -12.04 -14.06
C LEU A 15 32.51 -12.58 -12.93
N VAL A 16 32.69 -12.21 -11.66
CA VAL A 16 31.88 -12.81 -10.56
C VAL A 16 31.20 -11.72 -9.73
N CYS A 17 30.19 -11.09 -10.32
CA CYS A 17 29.12 -10.41 -9.56
C CYS A 17 27.72 -10.73 -10.13
N LEU A 18 27.59 -11.84 -10.87
CA LEU A 18 26.29 -12.48 -11.09
C LEU A 18 25.96 -13.35 -9.87
N SER A 19 25.81 -12.68 -8.73
CA SER A 19 24.96 -13.17 -7.67
C SER A 19 23.67 -12.37 -7.74
N PRO A 20 22.72 -12.68 -8.65
CA PRO A 20 21.35 -12.49 -8.24
C PRO A 20 21.21 -13.50 -7.10
N SER A 21 21.37 -13.00 -5.88
CA SER A 21 20.84 -13.64 -4.69
C SER A 21 19.34 -13.75 -4.95
N ALA A 22 18.97 -14.76 -5.71
CA ALA A 22 17.63 -15.28 -5.87
C ALA A 22 17.32 -15.85 -4.50
N LYS A 23 16.93 -14.96 -3.59
CA LYS A 23 16.02 -15.33 -2.53
C LYS A 23 14.89 -16.07 -3.24
N PRO A 24 14.48 -17.25 -2.74
CA PRO A 24 13.37 -17.97 -3.32
C PRO A 24 12.19 -17.00 -3.45
N ILE A 25 11.36 -17.26 -4.46
CA ILE A 25 10.05 -16.68 -4.69
C ILE A 25 9.31 -16.62 -3.34
N SER A 26 9.53 -15.54 -2.58
CA SER A 26 8.85 -15.32 -1.33
C SER A 26 7.51 -14.80 -1.78
N LEU A 27 6.56 -15.73 -1.85
CA LEU A 27 5.15 -15.53 -2.19
C LEU A 27 4.47 -14.49 -1.27
N VAL A 28 5.21 -13.91 -0.32
CA VAL A 28 4.86 -12.87 0.63
C VAL A 28 6.05 -11.88 0.56
N GLU A 29 5.92 -10.58 0.32
CA GLU A 29 6.08 -9.60 1.43
C GLU A 29 6.18 -8.14 0.92
N ARG A 30 5.48 -7.77 -0.16
CA ARG A 30 5.30 -6.34 -0.50
C ARG A 30 3.83 -5.99 -0.69
N CYS A 31 2.99 -6.38 0.28
CA CYS A 31 1.73 -5.70 0.45
C CYS A 31 2.01 -4.19 0.45
N TYR A 32 1.25 -3.43 -0.35
CA TYR A 32 1.47 -2.01 -0.57
C TYR A 32 1.60 -1.23 0.75
N CYS A 33 0.92 -1.73 1.77
CA CYS A 33 0.90 -1.25 3.13
C CYS A 33 1.71 -2.19 4.03
N ARG A 34 2.87 -1.69 4.50
CA ARG A 34 3.64 -2.35 5.58
C ARG A 34 3.05 -2.09 6.97
N SER A 35 2.32 -0.98 7.13
CA SER A 35 1.61 -0.62 8.36
C SER A 35 0.40 0.24 8.04
N THR A 36 -0.71 0.03 8.74
CA THR A 36 -1.93 0.82 8.61
C THR A 36 -2.01 1.86 9.72
N VAL A 37 -2.53 3.04 9.40
CA VAL A 37 -2.84 4.09 10.36
C VAL A 37 -4.33 4.07 10.66
N ASN A 38 -4.68 3.98 11.95
CA ASN A 38 -6.07 3.99 12.42
C ASN A 38 -6.62 5.41 12.61
N ASN A 39 -5.76 6.43 12.65
CA ASN A 39 -6.15 7.81 12.93
C ASN A 39 -5.95 8.72 11.70
N VAL A 40 -6.83 8.58 10.71
CA VAL A 40 -6.87 9.48 9.55
C VAL A 40 -8.23 10.18 9.52
N PRO A 41 -8.30 11.49 9.75
CA PRO A 41 -9.55 12.23 9.68
C PRO A 41 -10.00 12.41 8.22
N ARG A 42 -11.30 12.25 7.97
CA ARG A 42 -11.90 12.39 6.63
C ARG A 42 -11.58 13.72 5.94
N GLY A 43 -11.40 14.80 6.70
CA GLY A 43 -11.13 16.15 6.16
C GLY A 43 -9.80 16.28 5.41
N TYR A 44 -8.83 15.40 5.67
CA TYR A 44 -7.53 15.40 5.02
C TYR A 44 -7.46 14.52 3.78
N ILE A 45 -8.44 13.64 3.57
CA ILE A 45 -8.46 12.66 2.50
C ILE A 45 -8.98 13.32 1.23
N ARG A 46 -8.18 13.28 0.18
CA ARG A 46 -8.54 13.72 -1.18
C ARG A 46 -9.20 12.59 -1.95
N GLU A 47 -8.65 11.38 -1.85
CA GLU A 47 -9.13 10.21 -2.58
C GLU A 47 -8.81 8.93 -1.79
N LEU A 48 -9.68 7.93 -1.90
CA LEU A 48 -9.46 6.59 -1.37
C LEU A 48 -9.19 5.62 -2.53
N ARG A 49 -8.06 4.92 -2.46
CA ARG A 49 -7.67 3.87 -3.39
C ARG A 49 -7.79 2.52 -2.69
N PHE A 50 -8.54 1.62 -3.29
CA PHE A 50 -8.71 0.26 -2.80
C PHE A 50 -7.79 -0.64 -3.63
N ILE A 51 -6.86 -1.33 -2.97
CA ILE A 51 -5.94 -2.26 -3.63
C ILE A 51 -6.32 -3.68 -3.22
N HIS A 52 -6.57 -4.50 -4.23
CA HIS A 52 -6.80 -5.92 -4.08
C HIS A 52 -5.65 -6.67 -4.76
N THR A 53 -4.72 -7.17 -3.96
CA THR A 53 -3.57 -7.94 -4.46
C THR A 53 -3.80 -9.41 -4.11
N PRO A 54 -3.72 -10.35 -5.07
CA PRO A 54 -3.71 -11.77 -4.73
C PRO A 54 -2.53 -12.01 -3.80
N ASN A 55 -2.74 -12.72 -2.69
CA ASN A 55 -1.78 -12.91 -1.58
C ASN A 55 -1.62 -11.78 -0.54
N CYS A 56 -2.41 -10.70 -0.59
CA CYS A 56 -2.47 -9.72 0.50
C CYS A 56 -3.91 -9.50 1.01
N PRO A 57 -4.08 -9.16 2.30
CA PRO A 57 -5.37 -8.73 2.81
C PRO A 57 -5.82 -7.45 2.10
N PHE A 58 -7.14 -7.21 2.15
CA PHE A 58 -7.75 -6.00 1.59
C PHE A 58 -7.09 -4.74 2.16
N GLN A 59 -6.47 -3.95 1.29
CA GLN A 59 -5.74 -2.75 1.66
C GLN A 59 -6.43 -1.50 1.15
N VAL A 60 -6.52 -0.50 2.00
CA VAL A 60 -7.10 0.80 1.67
C VAL A 60 -6.01 1.86 1.82
N ILE A 61 -5.80 2.66 0.79
CA ILE A 61 -4.83 3.75 0.78
C ILE A 61 -5.60 5.05 0.65
N ALA A 62 -5.42 5.96 1.60
CA ALA A 62 -5.91 7.31 1.52
C ALA A 62 -4.82 8.21 0.96
N LYS A 63 -5.13 8.90 -0.14
CA LYS A 63 -4.33 10.00 -0.64
C LYS A 63 -4.79 11.27 0.06
N LEU A 64 -3.91 11.89 0.84
CA LEU A 64 -4.18 13.15 1.51
C LEU A 64 -4.11 14.33 0.53
N LYS A 65 -4.72 15.45 0.93
CA LYS A 65 -4.60 16.74 0.23
C LYS A 65 -3.15 17.20 0.07
N SER A 66 -2.28 16.84 1.02
CA SER A 66 -0.84 17.10 0.98
C SER A 66 -0.07 16.21 -0.01
N ASN A 67 -0.75 15.49 -0.91
CA ASN A 67 -0.19 14.49 -1.83
C ASN A 67 0.56 13.33 -1.16
N LYS A 68 0.40 13.17 0.16
CA LYS A 68 0.89 12.02 0.90
C LYS A 68 -0.08 10.85 0.76
N GLU A 69 0.43 9.66 0.51
CA GLU A 69 -0.35 8.43 0.50
C GLU A 69 -0.12 7.69 1.82
N VAL A 70 -1.20 7.37 2.53
CA VAL A 70 -1.13 6.61 3.79
C VAL A 70 -2.07 5.42 3.71
N CYS A 71 -1.64 4.31 4.30
CA CYS A 71 -2.43 3.11 4.39
C CYS A 71 -3.40 3.19 5.57
N VAL A 72 -4.67 2.94 5.33
CA VAL A 72 -5.75 3.10 6.29
C VAL A 72 -6.30 1.72 6.64
N ASN A 73 -6.52 1.47 7.93
CA ASN A 73 -7.16 0.22 8.33
C ASN A 73 -8.64 0.23 7.90
N PRO A 74 -9.15 -0.80 7.18
CA PRO A 74 -10.57 -0.92 6.83
C PRO A 74 -11.53 -0.96 8.04
N GLU A 75 -11.05 -1.23 9.25
CA GLU A 75 -11.84 -1.32 10.49
C GLU A 75 -12.20 0.03 11.11
N ILE A 76 -11.76 1.15 10.53
CA ILE A 76 -12.03 2.48 11.08
C ILE A 76 -13.52 2.85 10.90
N ARG A 77 -14.16 3.29 11.98
CA ARG A 77 -15.61 3.61 12.02
C ARG A 77 -16.08 4.55 10.91
N TRP A 78 -15.35 5.64 10.64
CA TRP A 78 -15.78 6.60 9.61
C TRP A 78 -15.69 6.01 8.19
N LEU A 79 -14.73 5.12 7.94
CA LEU A 79 -14.54 4.46 6.65
C LEU A 79 -15.64 3.42 6.41
N GLN A 80 -16.00 2.65 7.44
CA GLN A 80 -17.15 1.75 7.39
C GLN A 80 -18.45 2.50 7.11
N GLN A 81 -18.67 3.65 7.77
CA GLN A 81 -19.86 4.46 7.52
C GLN A 81 -19.89 5.01 6.09
N TYR A 82 -18.73 5.43 5.57
CA TYR A 82 -18.60 5.91 4.19
C TYR A 82 -18.99 4.82 3.18
N LEU A 83 -18.45 3.61 3.34
CA LEU A 83 -18.77 2.46 2.47
C LEU A 83 -20.25 2.08 2.55
N ARG A 84 -20.85 2.02 3.75
CA ARG A 84 -22.29 1.74 3.92
C ARG A 84 -23.15 2.77 3.19
N ASN A 85 -22.83 4.05 3.34
CA ASN A 85 -23.56 5.12 2.67
C ASN A 85 -23.43 5.04 1.14
N ALA A 86 -22.24 4.72 0.63
CA ALA A 86 -22.00 4.54 -0.80
C ALA A 86 -22.81 3.37 -1.38
N ILE A 87 -22.81 2.21 -0.70
CA ILE A 87 -23.58 1.03 -1.10
C ILE A 87 -25.09 1.31 -1.06
N ASN A 88 -25.57 1.97 -0.01
CA ASN A 88 -26.99 2.33 0.11
C ASN A 88 -27.43 3.28 -1.01
N LYS A 89 -26.59 4.24 -1.42
CA LYS A 89 -26.86 5.10 -2.57
C LYS A 89 -26.93 4.31 -3.87
N MET A 90 -25.98 3.40 -4.12
CA MET A 90 -25.98 2.55 -5.31
C MET A 90 -27.23 1.67 -5.39
N LYS A 91 -27.65 1.06 -4.26
CA LYS A 91 -28.85 0.22 -4.20
C LYS A 91 -30.13 1.02 -4.49
N LYS A 92 -30.25 2.23 -3.92
CA LYS A 92 -31.37 3.13 -4.22
C LYS A 92 -31.42 3.52 -5.70
N ASN A 93 -30.27 3.85 -6.31
CA ASN A 93 -30.23 4.18 -7.73
C ASN A 93 -30.63 3.00 -8.64
N LYS A 94 -30.30 1.75 -8.25
CA LYS A 94 -30.66 0.55 -9.02
C LYS A 94 -32.15 0.19 -8.92
N GLN A 95 -32.84 0.60 -7.85
CA GLN A 95 -34.28 0.35 -7.67
C GLN A 95 -35.17 1.47 -8.22
N GLY A 96 -34.59 2.59 -8.67
CA GLY A 96 -35.30 3.72 -9.23
C GLY A 96 -35.31 3.78 -10.77
N ASN A 97 -34.91 2.70 -11.45
CA ASN A 97 -34.95 2.58 -12.91
C ASN A 97 -35.69 1.31 -13.34
#